data_AF-A0A2H0IXF0-F1
#
_entry.id   AF-A0A2H0IXF0-F1
#
_cell.length_a   1.000
_cell.length_b   1.000
_cell.length_c   1.000
_cell.angle_alpha   90.00
_cell.angle_beta   90.00
_cell.angle_gamma   90.00
#
_symmetry.space_group_name_H-M   'P 1'
#
loop_
_entity.id
_entity.type
_entity.pdbx_description
1 polymer ?
#
loop_
_entity_poly.entity_id
_entity_poly.type
_entity_poly.pdbx_seq_one_letter_code
_entity_poly.pdbx_strand_id
1 'polypeptide(L)'
;MDAFGITLTAFDMWLLAATGGLIVWFLNTVGAPAVKRHRDAAAAFQLAFANVVLNLRENPNCPLAQIAQGAHLQHLAAITKFRPFIHIWHRKNFERSVDQYKNAHNAATCQGSLLALAASESTAFAQENRKLYSAAINRLLSYA
;
A
#
# COMPACT_ATOMS: atom_id res chain seq x y z
N MET A 1 38.60 39.33 -8.88
CA MET A 1 37.96 38.01 -9.10
C MET A 1 36.48 38.22 -8.96
N ASP A 2 35.82 38.30 -10.09
CA ASP A 2 34.41 38.66 -10.25
C ASP A 2 33.51 37.59 -9.63
N ALA A 3 32.97 37.90 -8.45
CA ALA A 3 31.82 37.17 -7.94
C ALA A 3 30.59 37.66 -8.71
N PHE A 4 30.25 36.94 -9.79
CA PHE A 4 28.94 36.93 -10.48
C PHE A 4 28.09 38.20 -10.29
N GLY A 5 28.35 39.24 -11.09
CA GLY A 5 27.56 40.46 -11.16
C GLY A 5 26.20 40.23 -11.83
N ILE A 6 25.24 39.65 -11.10
CA ILE A 6 23.83 39.69 -11.48
C ILE A 6 23.22 40.90 -10.78
N THR A 7 23.14 42.04 -11.46
CA THR A 7 22.33 43.17 -11.00
C THR A 7 20.86 42.87 -11.29
N LEU A 8 20.17 42.26 -10.32
CA LEU A 8 18.72 42.07 -10.37
C LEU A 8 18.04 43.44 -10.38
N THR A 9 17.35 43.75 -11.47
CA THR A 9 16.53 44.96 -11.54
C THR A 9 15.31 44.79 -10.63
N ALA A 10 14.66 45.90 -10.26
CA ALA A 10 13.42 45.84 -9.48
C ALA A 10 12.34 44.97 -10.17
N PHE A 11 12.36 44.91 -11.50
CA PHE A 11 11.51 44.03 -12.30
C PHE A 11 11.82 42.55 -12.06
N ASP A 12 13.10 42.16 -12.01
CA ASP A 12 13.51 40.78 -11.75
C ASP A 12 13.14 40.33 -10.32
N MET A 13 13.23 41.23 -9.34
CA MET A 13 12.78 40.94 -7.97
C MET A 13 11.26 40.73 -7.87
N TRP A 14 10.48 41.55 -8.59
CA TRP A 14 9.02 41.38 -8.67
C TRP A 14 8.64 40.08 -9.37
N LEU A 15 9.34 39.71 -10.43
CA LEU A 15 9.11 38.45 -11.16
C LEU A 15 9.41 37.23 -10.27
N LEU A 16 10.51 37.26 -9.51
CA LEU A 16 10.87 36.22 -8.54
C LEU A 16 9.85 36.11 -7.39
N ALA A 17 9.37 37.23 -6.87
CA ALA A 17 8.31 37.23 -5.85
C ALA A 17 6.98 36.69 -6.39
N ALA A 18 6.60 37.06 -7.61
CA ALA A 18 5.39 36.58 -8.27
C ALA A 18 5.47 35.07 -8.55
N THR A 19 6.60 34.59 -9.08
CA THR A 19 6.81 33.15 -9.34
C THR A 19 6.87 32.34 -8.05
N GLY A 20 7.57 32.84 -7.01
CA GLY A 20 7.56 32.24 -5.67
C GLY A 20 6.16 32.16 -5.07
N GLY A 21 5.36 33.23 -5.18
CA GLY A 21 3.97 33.26 -4.75
C GLY A 21 3.09 32.27 -5.52
N LEU A 22 3.30 32.12 -6.83
CA LEU A 22 2.58 31.17 -7.68
C LEU A 22 2.91 29.71 -7.32
N ILE A 23 4.17 29.42 -7.00
CA ILE A 23 4.60 28.10 -6.51
C ILE A 23 3.96 27.79 -5.16
N VAL A 24 4.00 28.74 -4.20
CA VAL A 24 3.38 28.56 -2.88
C VAL A 24 1.87 28.40 -3.00
N TRP A 25 1.22 29.17 -3.88
CA TRP A 25 -0.21 29.04 -4.15
C TRP A 25 -0.52 27.66 -4.75
N PHE A 26 0.21 27.21 -5.77
CA PHE A 26 0.02 25.90 -6.40
C PHE A 26 0.25 24.74 -5.43
N LEU A 27 1.28 24.82 -4.59
CA LEU A 27 1.57 23.83 -3.54
C LEU A 27 0.44 23.76 -2.51
N ASN A 28 -0.16 24.90 -2.13
CA ASN A 28 -1.25 24.94 -1.15
C ASN A 28 -2.62 24.58 -1.73
N THR A 29 -2.92 24.98 -2.97
CA THR A 29 -4.26 24.78 -3.57
C THR A 29 -4.38 23.45 -4.32
N VAL A 30 -3.31 22.99 -4.97
CA VAL A 30 -3.31 21.76 -5.77
C VAL A 30 -2.52 20.65 -5.07
N GLY A 31 -1.35 20.97 -4.51
CA GLY A 31 -0.47 20.01 -3.85
C GLY A 31 -1.04 19.44 -2.54
N ALA A 32 -1.41 20.30 -1.59
CA ALA A 32 -1.93 19.89 -0.29
C ALA A 32 -3.14 18.93 -0.35
N PRO A 33 -4.18 19.17 -1.18
CA PRO A 33 -5.28 18.22 -1.30
C PRO A 33 -4.89 16.90 -1.99
N ALA A 34 -3.90 16.89 -2.88
CA ALA A 34 -3.40 15.65 -3.48
C ALA A 34 -2.62 14.79 -2.46
N VAL A 35 -1.77 15.43 -1.65
CA VAL A 35 -1.03 14.76 -0.55
C VAL A 35 -2.00 14.21 0.49
N LYS A 36 -3.05 14.96 0.84
CA LYS A 36 -4.08 14.50 1.77
C LYS A 36 -4.82 13.26 1.24
N ARG A 37 -5.26 13.28 -0.03
CA ARG A 37 -5.93 12.13 -0.66
C ARG A 37 -5.03 10.88 -0.71
N HIS A 38 -3.74 11.05 -0.99
CA HIS A 38 -2.78 9.95 -0.94
C HIS A 38 -2.68 9.38 0.48
N ARG A 39 -2.52 10.23 1.49
CA ARG A 39 -2.45 9.81 2.91
C ARG A 39 -3.71 9.07 3.35
N ASP A 40 -4.89 9.59 3.02
CA ASP A 40 -6.17 8.96 3.39
C ASP A 40 -6.33 7.59 2.69
N ALA A 41 -5.93 7.49 1.41
CA ALA A 41 -5.95 6.24 0.67
C ALA A 41 -4.94 5.21 1.21
N ALA A 42 -3.73 5.66 1.57
CA ALA A 42 -2.70 4.81 2.19
C ALA A 42 -3.16 4.31 3.56
N ALA A 43 -3.75 5.16 4.40
CA ALA A 43 -4.29 4.77 5.70
C ALA A 43 -5.43 3.76 5.56
N ALA A 44 -6.35 3.97 4.61
CA ALA A 44 -7.44 3.02 4.33
C ALA A 44 -6.91 1.67 3.80
N PHE A 45 -5.85 1.71 2.98
CA PHE A 45 -5.17 0.52 2.50
C PHE A 45 -4.50 -0.24 3.66
N GLN A 46 -3.70 0.45 4.48
CA GLN A 46 -3.05 -0.14 5.65
C GLN A 46 -4.06 -0.76 6.61
N LEU A 47 -5.16 -0.06 6.90
CA LEU A 47 -6.20 -0.54 7.82
C LEU A 47 -6.89 -1.83 7.33
N ALA A 48 -7.13 -1.93 6.01
CA ALA A 48 -7.73 -3.13 5.43
C ALA A 48 -6.85 -4.39 5.63
N PHE A 49 -5.53 -4.25 5.52
CA PHE A 49 -4.59 -5.36 5.68
C PHE A 49 -4.13 -5.57 7.13
N ALA A 50 -4.07 -4.51 7.95
CA ALA A 50 -3.67 -4.57 9.36
C ALA A 50 -4.60 -5.48 10.18
N ASN A 51 -5.90 -5.47 9.90
CA ASN A 51 -6.87 -6.37 10.55
C ASN A 51 -6.53 -7.84 10.33
N VAL A 52 -6.03 -8.21 9.15
CA VAL A 52 -5.64 -9.60 8.86
C VAL A 52 -4.32 -9.95 9.54
N VAL A 53 -3.35 -9.03 9.56
CA VAL A 53 -2.09 -9.25 10.29
C VAL A 53 -2.33 -9.40 11.79
N LEU A 54 -3.23 -8.59 12.37
CA LEU A 54 -3.66 -8.70 13.76
C LEU A 54 -4.36 -10.04 14.02
N ASN A 55 -5.33 -10.42 13.19
CA ASN A 55 -6.00 -11.72 13.31
C ASN A 55 -5.03 -12.91 13.22
N LEU A 56 -4.02 -12.84 12.34
CA LEU A 56 -2.99 -13.87 12.22
C LEU A 56 -2.08 -13.97 13.45
N ARG A 57 -1.89 -12.88 14.20
CA ARG A 57 -1.08 -12.83 15.43
C ARG A 57 -1.87 -13.24 16.67
N GLU A 58 -3.08 -12.71 16.81
CA GLU A 58 -3.94 -12.92 17.99
C GLU A 58 -4.58 -14.30 18.01
N ASN A 59 -4.84 -14.88 16.82
CA ASN A 59 -5.47 -16.19 16.69
C ASN A 59 -4.52 -17.20 16.00
N PRO A 60 -3.43 -17.63 16.67
CA PRO A 60 -2.46 -18.54 16.08
C PRO A 60 -3.05 -19.91 15.72
N ASN A 61 -4.18 -20.29 16.31
CA ASN A 61 -4.86 -21.56 16.05
C ASN A 61 -6.01 -21.44 15.04
N CYS A 62 -6.30 -20.25 14.52
CA CYS A 62 -7.41 -20.04 13.59
C CYS A 62 -6.99 -20.40 12.15
N PRO A 63 -7.82 -21.18 11.41
CA PRO A 63 -7.54 -21.57 10.04
C PRO A 63 -7.24 -20.39 9.11
N LEU A 64 -6.11 -20.42 8.42
CA LEU A 64 -5.66 -19.39 7.47
C LEU A 64 -6.71 -19.13 6.39
N ALA A 65 -7.40 -20.17 5.89
CA ALA A 65 -8.49 -19.95 4.94
C ALA A 65 -9.67 -19.19 5.53
N GLN A 66 -10.02 -19.38 6.81
CA GLN A 66 -11.12 -18.64 7.41
C GLN A 66 -10.79 -17.14 7.45
N ILE A 67 -9.55 -16.81 7.84
CA ILE A 67 -9.04 -15.43 7.86
C ILE A 67 -8.98 -14.87 6.42
N ALA A 68 -8.41 -15.64 5.49
CA ALA A 68 -8.21 -15.21 4.10
C ALA A 68 -9.53 -15.07 3.32
N GLN A 69 -10.52 -15.93 3.57
CA GLN A 69 -11.85 -15.84 2.96
C GLN A 69 -12.65 -14.67 3.52
N GLY A 70 -12.60 -14.46 4.85
CA GLY A 70 -13.33 -13.37 5.51
C GLY A 70 -12.90 -11.97 5.04
N ALA A 71 -11.63 -11.80 4.67
CA ALA A 71 -11.08 -10.50 4.26
C ALA A 71 -10.95 -10.29 2.74
N HIS A 72 -11.21 -11.31 1.91
CA HIS A 72 -10.86 -11.31 0.48
C HIS A 72 -11.43 -10.09 -0.28
N LEU A 73 -12.74 -9.84 -0.14
CA LEU A 73 -13.42 -8.73 -0.82
C LEU A 73 -12.89 -7.36 -0.37
N GLN A 74 -12.58 -7.22 0.92
CA GLN A 74 -12.05 -5.98 1.48
C GLN A 74 -10.64 -5.68 0.94
N HIS A 75 -9.78 -6.70 0.86
CA HIS A 75 -8.43 -6.57 0.29
C HIS A 75 -8.46 -6.19 -1.19
N LEU A 76 -9.33 -6.81 -2.00
CA LEU A 76 -9.46 -6.47 -3.43
C LEU A 76 -9.97 -5.04 -3.63
N ALA A 77 -10.94 -4.61 -2.82
CA ALA A 77 -11.45 -3.24 -2.85
C ALA A 77 -10.36 -2.23 -2.46
N ALA A 78 -9.56 -2.55 -1.43
CA ALA A 78 -8.45 -1.70 -0.99
C ALA A 78 -7.36 -1.57 -2.07
N ILE A 79 -6.93 -2.68 -2.69
CA ILE A 79 -5.96 -2.69 -3.80
C ILE A 79 -6.46 -1.81 -4.96
N THR A 80 -7.73 -1.97 -5.34
CA THR A 80 -8.32 -1.22 -6.46
C THR A 80 -8.36 0.29 -6.17
N LYS A 81 -8.69 0.68 -4.93
CA LYS A 81 -8.72 2.08 -4.51
C LYS A 81 -7.34 2.71 -4.39
N PHE A 82 -6.32 1.94 -4.00
CA PHE A 82 -4.96 2.45 -3.79
C PHE A 82 -4.12 2.52 -5.07
N ARG A 83 -4.37 1.61 -6.04
CA ARG A 83 -3.70 1.54 -7.34
C ARG A 83 -3.46 2.89 -8.06
N PRO A 84 -4.41 3.85 -8.15
CA PRO A 84 -4.17 5.13 -8.85
C PRO A 84 -3.16 6.05 -8.16
N PHE A 85 -2.84 5.81 -6.88
CA PHE A 85 -1.89 6.61 -6.10
C PHE A 85 -0.45 6.08 -6.19
N ILE A 86 -0.26 4.89 -6.75
CA ILE A 86 1.07 4.31 -6.98
C ILE A 86 1.80 5.08 -8.09
N HIS A 87 3.03 5.52 -7.81
CA HIS A 87 3.91 6.11 -8.81
C HIS A 87 4.11 5.18 -10.01
N ILE A 88 4.08 5.74 -11.22
CA ILE A 88 4.24 5.01 -12.49
C ILE A 88 5.46 4.07 -12.47
N TRP A 89 6.59 4.53 -11.94
CA TRP A 89 7.85 3.77 -11.84
C TRP A 89 7.76 2.53 -10.94
N HIS A 90 6.85 2.51 -9.96
CA HIS A 90 6.62 1.39 -9.04
C HIS A 90 5.45 0.50 -9.46
N ARG A 91 4.65 0.92 -10.44
CA ARG A 91 3.38 0.26 -10.81
C ARG A 91 3.58 -1.20 -11.21
N LYS A 92 4.63 -1.53 -11.96
CA LYS A 92 4.93 -2.92 -12.36
C LYS A 92 5.27 -3.81 -11.16
N ASN A 93 6.01 -3.27 -10.18
CA ASN A 93 6.38 -4.00 -8.97
C ASN A 93 5.18 -4.17 -8.02
N PHE A 94 4.31 -3.16 -7.96
CA PHE A 94 3.04 -3.23 -7.23
C PHE A 94 2.13 -4.32 -7.81
N GLU A 95 1.87 -4.34 -9.11
CA GLU A 95 1.02 -5.39 -9.72
C GLU A 95 1.63 -6.79 -9.53
N ARG A 96 2.96 -6.93 -9.62
CA ARG A 96 3.64 -8.20 -9.30
C ARG A 96 3.39 -8.64 -7.86
N SER A 97 3.37 -7.69 -6.92
CA SER A 97 3.09 -7.96 -5.51
C SER A 97 1.62 -8.33 -5.29
N VAL A 98 0.71 -7.72 -6.04
CA VAL A 98 -0.73 -8.08 -6.06
C VAL A 98 -0.91 -9.51 -6.58
N ASP A 99 -0.20 -9.90 -7.64
CA ASP A 99 -0.30 -11.27 -8.17
C ASP A 99 0.30 -12.31 -7.20
N GLN A 100 1.42 -11.99 -6.54
CA GLN A 100 1.96 -12.83 -5.47
C GLN A 100 0.98 -13.00 -4.32
N TYR A 101 0.30 -11.92 -3.91
CA TYR A 101 -0.76 -11.98 -2.91
C TYR A 101 -1.94 -12.85 -3.36
N LYS A 102 -2.41 -12.71 -4.60
CA LYS A 102 -3.50 -13.54 -5.14
C LYS A 102 -3.11 -15.02 -5.16
N ASN A 103 -1.88 -15.34 -5.56
CA ASN A 103 -1.39 -16.71 -5.56
C ASN A 103 -1.29 -17.28 -4.14
N ALA A 104 -0.81 -16.48 -3.18
CA ALA A 104 -0.77 -16.88 -1.77
C ALA A 104 -2.18 -17.04 -1.17
N HIS A 105 -3.12 -16.17 -1.56
CA HIS A 105 -4.54 -16.28 -1.17
C HIS A 105 -5.17 -17.56 -1.72
N ASN A 106 -5.00 -17.83 -3.01
CA ASN A 106 -5.48 -19.06 -3.64
C ASN A 106 -4.89 -20.30 -2.99
N ALA A 107 -3.57 -20.31 -2.72
CA ALA A 107 -2.90 -21.40 -2.01
C ALA A 107 -3.46 -21.61 -0.60
N ALA A 108 -3.78 -20.52 0.11
CA ALA A 108 -4.41 -20.56 1.42
C ALA A 108 -5.86 -21.11 1.38
N THR A 109 -6.58 -20.95 0.26
CA THR A 109 -7.99 -21.35 0.14
C THR A 109 -8.25 -22.64 -0.67
N CYS A 110 -7.25 -23.19 -1.38
CA CYS A 110 -7.44 -24.29 -2.35
C CYS A 110 -7.65 -25.68 -1.74
N GLN A 111 -7.34 -25.90 -0.47
CA GLN A 111 -7.58 -27.17 0.20
C GLN A 111 -9.02 -27.17 0.77
N GLY A 112 -9.89 -28.01 0.20
CA GLY A 112 -11.33 -28.02 0.47
C GLY A 112 -11.72 -28.27 1.93
N SER A 113 -12.94 -27.83 2.28
CA SER A 113 -13.56 -27.82 3.62
C SER A 113 -12.73 -27.13 4.72
N LEU A 114 -13.27 -26.05 5.30
CA LEU A 114 -12.66 -25.31 6.43
C LEU A 114 -12.24 -26.23 7.59
N LEU A 115 -12.95 -27.35 7.78
CA LEU A 115 -12.66 -28.37 8.80
C LEU A 115 -11.44 -29.25 8.45
N ALA A 116 -11.28 -29.65 7.19
CA ALA A 116 -10.11 -30.40 6.75
C ALA A 116 -8.85 -29.53 6.70
N LEU A 117 -9.02 -28.23 6.47
CA LEU A 117 -7.94 -27.25 6.52
C LEU A 117 -7.52 -26.90 7.96
N ALA A 118 -8.47 -26.80 8.88
CA ALA A 118 -8.18 -26.63 10.30
C ALA A 118 -7.35 -27.79 10.86
N ALA A 119 -7.62 -29.03 10.40
CA ALA A 119 -6.87 -30.22 10.79
C ALA A 119 -5.43 -30.23 10.22
N SER A 120 -5.19 -29.60 9.07
CA SER A 120 -3.86 -29.54 8.42
C SER A 120 -2.97 -28.40 8.92
N GLU A 121 -3.50 -27.47 9.72
CA GLU A 121 -2.78 -26.28 10.20
C GLU A 121 -1.59 -26.56 11.14
N SER A 122 -1.57 -27.73 11.79
CA SER A 122 -0.46 -28.17 12.65
C SER A 122 0.76 -28.68 11.86
N THR A 123 0.62 -28.83 10.55
CA THR A 123 1.70 -29.33 9.68
C THR A 123 2.69 -28.23 9.32
N ALA A 124 3.96 -28.60 9.09
CA ALA A 124 4.99 -27.68 8.61
C ALA A 124 4.58 -26.94 7.32
N PHE A 125 3.77 -27.58 6.48
CA PHE A 125 3.22 -27.00 5.25
C PHE A 125 2.29 -25.81 5.51
N ALA A 126 1.39 -25.90 6.49
CA ALA A 126 0.47 -24.82 6.81
C ALA A 126 1.18 -23.63 7.49
N GLN A 127 2.18 -23.91 8.33
CA GLN A 127 3.04 -22.87 8.90
C GLN A 127 3.79 -22.11 7.80
N GLU A 128 4.28 -22.81 6.77
CA GLU A 128 4.94 -22.20 5.63
C GLU A 128 3.97 -21.34 4.80
N ASN A 129 2.77 -21.83 4.51
CA ASN A 129 1.74 -21.04 3.82
C ASN A 129 1.36 -19.78 4.59
N ARG A 130 1.27 -19.84 5.91
CA ARG A 130 1.01 -18.67 6.75
C ARG A 130 2.14 -17.64 6.67
N LYS A 131 3.40 -18.09 6.66
CA LYS A 131 4.57 -17.21 6.44
C LYS A 131 4.52 -16.57 5.05
N LEU A 132 4.23 -17.34 4.00
CA LEU A 132 4.12 -16.81 2.64
C LEU A 132 2.99 -15.79 2.49
N TYR A 133 1.82 -16.07 3.08
CA TYR A 133 0.67 -15.17 3.05
C TYR A 133 0.95 -13.85 3.81
N SER A 134 1.52 -13.93 5.01
CA SER A 134 1.91 -12.74 5.78
C SER A 134 3.02 -11.94 5.10
N ALA A 135 4.01 -12.60 4.50
CA ALA A 135 5.05 -11.93 3.72
C ALA A 135 4.49 -11.21 2.49
N ALA A 136 3.52 -11.79 1.78
CA ALA A 136 2.86 -11.16 0.65
C ALA A 136 2.07 -9.90 1.09
N ILE A 137 1.36 -9.96 2.23
CA ILE A 137 0.68 -8.80 2.81
C ILE A 137 1.68 -7.71 3.19
N ASN A 138 2.77 -8.05 3.89
CA ASN A 138 3.79 -7.07 4.28
C ASN A 138 4.46 -6.40 3.07
N ARG A 139 4.67 -7.14 1.96
CA ARG A 139 5.15 -6.56 0.70
C ARG A 139 4.16 -5.55 0.13
N LEU A 140 2.86 -5.86 0.12
CA LEU A 140 1.83 -4.91 -0.33
C LEU A 140 1.80 -3.66 0.55
N LEU A 141 1.90 -3.82 1.87
CA LEU A 141 1.94 -2.72 2.83
C LEU A 141 3.14 -1.79 2.65
N SER A 142 4.28 -2.27 2.12
CA SER A 142 5.46 -1.41 1.87
C SER A 142 5.25 -0.32 0.82
N TYR A 143 4.16 -0.39 0.03
CA TYR A 143 3.82 0.61 -0.97
C TYR A 143 2.91 1.73 -0.45
N ALA A 144 2.41 1.63 0.78
CA ALA A 144 1.47 2.57 1.40
C ALA A 144 2.12 3.36 2.53
#